data_AF-A0A3D1F9S7-F1
#
_entry.id   AF-A0A3D1F9S7-F1
#
_cell.length_a   1.000
_cell.length_b   1.000
_cell.length_c   1.000
_cell.angle_alpha   90.00
_cell.angle_beta   90.00
_cell.angle_gamma   90.00
#
_symmetry.space_group_name_H-M   'P 1'
#
loop_
_entity.id
_entity.type
_entity.pdbx_description
1 polymer ?
#
loop_
_entity_poly.entity_id
_entity_poly.type
_entity_poly.pdbx_seq_one_letter_code
_entity_poly.pdbx_strand_id
1 'polypeptide(L)' 'MTIKDIARLSRVSMTTVSRVINNEKVSRERKEKILKIIQRYEYQPDPYAQYLGRRNNAKITRKTGSASKKVGV' A
#
# COMPACT_ATOMS: atom_id res chain seq x y z
N MET A 1 -0.22 -14.05 -9.66
CA MET A 1 0.72 -12.94 -9.95
C MET A 1 0.96 -12.16 -8.66
N THR A 2 2.21 -11.88 -8.28
CA THR A 2 2.52 -11.10 -7.07
C THR A 2 3.04 -9.70 -7.39
N ILE A 3 3.11 -8.81 -6.39
CA ILE A 3 3.74 -7.49 -6.52
C ILE A 3 5.21 -7.60 -6.97
N LYS A 4 5.92 -8.65 -6.55
CA LYS A 4 7.32 -8.92 -6.94
C LYS A 4 7.43 -9.19 -8.45
N ASP A 5 6.48 -9.94 -8.99
CA ASP A 5 6.46 -10.28 -10.41
C ASP A 5 6.17 -9.06 -11.26
N ILE A 6 5.19 -8.23 -10.85
CA ILE A 6 4.87 -6.97 -11.52
C ILE A 6 6.10 -6.04 -11.52
N ALA A 7 6.81 -5.94 -10.39
CA ALA A 7 8.03 -5.14 -10.28
C ALA A 7 9.13 -5.60 -11.26
N ARG A 8 9.35 -6.92 -11.35
CA ARG A 8 10.31 -7.51 -12.31
C ARG A 8 9.91 -7.24 -13.77
N LEU A 9 8.64 -7.44 -14.12
CA LEU A 9 8.12 -7.23 -15.47
C LEU A 9 8.18 -5.76 -15.90
N SER A 10 7.92 -4.82 -14.98
CA SER A 10 7.95 -3.39 -15.25
C SER A 10 9.34 -2.76 -15.16
N ARG A 11 10.37 -3.51 -14.74
CA ARG A 11 11.72 -2.99 -14.40
C ARG A 11 11.66 -1.83 -13.41
N VAL A 12 10.80 -1.92 -12.40
CA VAL A 12 10.69 -0.93 -11.32
C VAL A 12 10.84 -1.61 -9.96
N SER A 13 11.10 -0.82 -8.93
CA SER A 13 11.19 -1.33 -7.56
C SER A 13 9.82 -1.71 -7.00
N MET A 14 9.77 -2.69 -6.09
CA MET A 14 8.53 -3.07 -5.38
C MET A 14 7.88 -1.87 -4.67
N THR A 15 8.70 -0.96 -4.14
CA THR A 15 8.28 0.32 -3.56
C THR A 15 7.50 1.18 -4.54
N THR A 16 7.94 1.24 -5.81
CA THR A 16 7.25 1.98 -6.86
C THR A 16 5.88 1.36 -7.19
N VAL A 17 5.80 0.03 -7.24
CA VAL A 17 4.53 -0.68 -7.45
C VAL A 17 3.58 -0.45 -6.27
N SER A 18 4.08 -0.55 -5.04
CA SER A 18 3.32 -0.24 -3.83
C SER A 18 2.77 1.19 -3.85
N ARG A 19 3.59 2.17 -4.25
CA ARG A 19 3.16 3.56 -4.44
C ARG A 19 2.03 3.70 -5.45
N VAL A 20 2.10 3.00 -6.59
CA VAL A 20 1.00 3.02 -7.59
C VAL A 20 -0.29 2.44 -7.00
N ILE A 21 -0.20 1.30 -6.30
CA ILE A 21 -1.36 0.64 -5.67
C ILE A 21 -1.97 1.52 -4.57
N ASN A 22 -1.14 2.19 -3.78
CA ASN A 22 -1.57 3.13 -2.74
C ASN A 22 -1.89 4.54 -3.27
N ASN A 23 -1.91 4.72 -4.60
CA ASN A 23 -2.19 5.98 -5.28
C ASN A 23 -1.28 7.16 -4.86
N GLU A 24 -0.03 6.87 -4.48
CA GLU A 24 1.00 7.88 -4.19
C GLU A 24 1.57 8.51 -5.47
N LYS A 25 2.34 9.61 -5.32
CA LYS A 25 3.00 10.29 -6.44
C LYS A 25 4.12 9.42 -7.04
N VAL A 26 3.99 9.14 -8.34
CA VAL A 26 4.96 8.42 -9.16
C VAL A 26 4.99 9.03 -10.56
N SER A 27 6.10 8.88 -11.28
CA SER A 27 6.21 9.43 -12.63
C SER A 27 5.18 8.79 -13.56
N ARG A 28 4.61 9.60 -14.45
CA ARG A 28 3.54 9.19 -15.36
C ARG A 28 3.94 7.96 -16.20
N GLU A 29 5.16 7.97 -16.72
CA GLU A 29 5.72 6.85 -17.51
C GLU A 29 5.74 5.52 -16.76
N ARG A 30 6.12 5.53 -15.47
CA ARG A 30 6.16 4.33 -14.62
C ARG A 30 4.76 3.87 -14.25
N LYS A 31 3.87 4.82 -13.93
CA LYS A 31 2.47 4.55 -13.62
C LYS A 31 1.77 3.87 -14.79
N GLU A 32 1.95 4.35 -16.02
CA GLU A 32 1.36 3.76 -17.22
C GLU A 32 1.89 2.36 -17.52
N LYS A 33 3.21 2.12 -17.39
CA LYS A 33 3.79 0.76 -17.52
C LYS A 33 3.18 -0.23 -16.52
N ILE A 34 3.08 0.17 -15.25
CA ILE A 34 2.52 -0.67 -14.18
C ILE A 34 1.04 -0.93 -14.42
N LEU A 35 0.25 0.09 -14.78
CA LEU A 35 -1.18 -0.03 -15.10
C LEU A 35 -1.43 -1.02 -16.25
N LYS A 36 -0.63 -0.95 -17.33
CA LYS A 36 -0.74 -1.89 -18.46
C LYS A 36 -0.51 -3.33 -18.03
N ILE A 37 0.45 -3.57 -17.14
CA ILE A 37 0.74 -4.92 -16.62
C ILE A 37 -0.37 -5.38 -15.68
N ILE A 38 -0.82 -4.53 -14.76
CA ILE A 38 -1.92 -4.84 -13.84
C ILE A 38 -3.18 -5.24 -14.62
N GLN A 39 -3.53 -4.50 -15.67
CA GLN A 39 -4.65 -4.82 -16.56
C GLN A 39 -4.41 -6.11 -17.35
N ARG A 40 -3.23 -6.27 -17.96
CA ARG A 40 -2.89 -7.45 -18.77
C ARG A 40 -2.97 -8.76 -17.98
N TYR A 41 -2.62 -8.72 -16.71
CA TYR A 41 -2.54 -9.91 -15.86
C TYR A 41 -3.63 -9.96 -14.79
N GLU A 42 -4.64 -9.10 -14.89
CA GLU A 42 -5.79 -9.00 -13.98
C GLU A 42 -5.39 -9.06 -12.50
N TYR A 43 -4.31 -8.35 -12.15
CA TYR A 43 -3.81 -8.37 -10.78
C TYR A 43 -4.79 -7.64 -9.85
N GLN A 44 -5.51 -8.40 -9.02
CA GLN A 44 -6.30 -7.86 -7.92
C GLN A 44 -5.48 -7.86 -6.62
N PRO A 45 -5.25 -6.68 -6.02
CA PRO A 45 -4.70 -6.62 -4.68
C PRO A 45 -5.71 -7.23 -3.69
N ASP A 46 -5.28 -8.23 -2.93
CA ASP A 46 -6.10 -8.82 -1.87
C ASP A 46 -6.30 -7.79 -0.73
N PRO A 47 -7.55 -7.44 -0.39
CA PRO A 47 -7.85 -6.49 0.68
C PRO A 47 -7.32 -6.95 2.06
N TYR A 48 -7.25 -8.26 2.33
CA TYR A 48 -6.67 -8.78 3.58
C TYR A 48 -5.16 -8.54 3.65
N ALA A 49 -4.44 -8.73 2.54
CA ALA A 49 -3.01 -8.44 2.46
C ALA A 49 -2.72 -6.94 2.67
N GLN A 50 -3.58 -6.07 2.16
CA GLN A 50 -3.49 -4.63 2.35
C GLN A 50 -3.73 -4.23 3.82
N TYR A 51 -4.71 -4.84 4.48
CA TYR A 51 -4.98 -4.59 5.89
C TYR A 51 -3.82 -5.06 6.80
N LEU A 52 -3.23 -6.22 6.51
CA LEU A 52 -2.07 -6.73 7.24
C LEU A 52 -0.84 -5.83 7.09
N GLY A 53 -0.55 -5.36 5.87
CA GLY A 53 0.55 -4.43 5.60
C GLY A 53 0.41 -3.09 6.35
N ARG A 54 -0.82 -2.59 6.51
CA ARG A 54 -1.10 -1.36 7.29
C ARG A 54 -0.93 -1.59 8.80
N ARG A 55 -1.36 -2.74 9.33
CA ARG A 55 -1.23 -3.05 10.77
C ARG A 55 0.22 -3.24 11.23
N ASN A 56 1.11 -3.69 10.35
CA ASN A 56 2.53 -3.84 10.69
C ASN A 56 3.27 -2.49 10.82
N ASN A 57 2.71 -1.41 10.28
CA ASN A 57 3.29 -0.06 10.36
C ASN A 57 2.58 0.81 11.42
N ALA A 58 1.47 0.33 12.00
CA ALA A 58 1.02 0.82 13.28
C ALA A 58 2.07 0.36 14.30
N LYS A 59 3.08 1.22 14.56
CA LYS A 59 3.89 1.14 15.76
C LYS A 59 2.94 0.76 16.89
N ILE A 60 3.24 -0.35 17.55
CA ILE A 60 2.56 -0.83 18.75
C ILE A 60 2.90 0.16 19.87
N THR A 61 2.48 1.42 19.75
CA THR A 61 2.36 2.32 20.87
C THR A 61 1.06 1.91 21.54
N ARG A 62 1.11 0.81 22.30
CA ARG A 62 0.18 0.65 23.41
C ARG A 62 0.43 1.86 24.31
N LYS A 63 -0.33 2.93 24.10
CA LYS A 63 -0.47 4.01 25.07
C LYS A 63 -1.26 3.42 26.23
N THR A 64 -0.58 2.65 27.06
CA THR A 64 -0.98 2.52 28.46
C THR A 64 -0.79 3.90 29.07
N GLY A 65 -1.90 4.60 29.34
CA GLY A 65 -1.89 5.77 30.20
C GLY A 65 -2.37 7.08 29.58
N SER A 66 -3.39 7.62 30.25
CA SER A 66 -3.65 9.04 30.50
C SER A 66 -4.70 9.77 29.64
N ALA A 67 -5.89 9.86 30.25
CA ALA A 67 -6.63 11.09 30.53
C ALA A 67 -7.05 12.01 29.36
N SER A 68 -8.37 12.03 29.11
CA SER A 68 -9.16 13.16 28.59
C SER A 68 -10.62 12.69 28.54
N LYS A 69 -11.66 13.42 28.93
CA LYS A 69 -11.82 14.82 29.32
C LYS A 69 -13.26 14.95 29.84
N LYS A 70 -13.45 15.85 30.81
CA LYS A 70 -14.72 16.26 31.46
C LYS A 70 -15.97 16.11 30.58
N VAL A 71 -16.97 15.38 31.08
CA VAL A 71 -18.38 15.59 30.73
C VAL A 71 -18.89 16.66 31.69
N GLY A 72 -19.26 17.81 31.12
CA GLY A 72 -20.09 18.78 31.81
C GLY A 72 -21.54 18.37 31.63
N VAL A 73 -22.24 18.23 32.75
CA VAL A 73 -23.64 18.60 32.98
C VAL A 73 -23.75 19.03 34.44
#